data_AF-A0A7J2ZIW4-F1
#
_entry.id   AF-A0A7J2ZIW4-F1
#
_cell.length_a   1.000
_cell.length_b   1.000
_cell.length_c   1.000
_cell.angle_alpha   90.00
_cell.angle_beta   90.00
_cell.angle_gamma   90.00
#
_symmetry.space_group_name_H-M   'P 1'
#
loop_
_entity.id
_entity.type
_entity.pdbx_description
1 polymer ?
#
loop_
_entity_poly.entity_id
_entity_poly.type
_entity_poly.pdbx_seq_one_letter_code
_entity_poly.pdbx_strand_id
1 'polypeptide(L)'
;MHMRVSAALIKKIDELCSEGLFKNLSEAVTDAIRMLIQRYSRTSLEARATALYLGGRLSETETPEDLVFTSPQGGINLDEELGDDE
;
A
#
# COMPACT_ATOMS: atom_id res chain seq x y z
N MET A 1 -7.96 -2.22 16.34
CA MET A 1 -8.36 -1.48 15.13
C MET A 1 -9.78 -1.89 14.78
N HIS A 2 -10.69 -0.95 14.53
CA HIS A 2 -12.08 -1.27 14.18
C HIS A 2 -12.38 -0.58 12.83
N MET A 3 -12.76 -1.37 11.82
CA MET A 3 -12.98 -0.87 10.46
C MET A 3 -14.38 -1.24 9.99
N ARG A 4 -15.06 -0.32 9.30
CA ARG A 4 -16.35 -0.58 8.69
C ARG A 4 -16.14 -1.11 7.28
N VAL A 5 -16.54 -2.35 7.07
CA VAL A 5 -16.45 -3.04 5.78
C VAL A 5 -17.83 -3.58 5.43
N SER A 6 -18.19 -3.57 4.14
CA SER A 6 -19.48 -4.12 3.72
C SER A 6 -19.57 -5.62 4.01
N ALA A 7 -20.76 -6.09 4.42
CA ALA A 7 -20.99 -7.50 4.72
C ALA A 7 -20.70 -8.41 3.50
N ALA A 8 -20.93 -7.93 2.29
CA ALA A 8 -20.64 -8.67 1.06
C ALA A 8 -19.14 -8.92 0.87
N LEU A 9 -18.28 -7.96 1.24
CA LEU A 9 -16.83 -8.13 1.18
C LEU A 9 -16.32 -9.07 2.26
N ILE A 10 -16.85 -8.98 3.49
CA ILE A 10 -16.51 -9.91 4.57
C ILE A 10 -16.85 -11.35 4.15
N LYS A 11 -18.04 -11.57 3.59
CA LYS A 11 -18.43 -12.90 3.11
C LYS A 11 -17.45 -13.48 2.08
N LYS A 12 -16.99 -12.66 1.13
CA LYS A 12 -15.98 -13.09 0.16
C LYS A 12 -14.64 -13.44 0.82
N ILE A 13 -14.22 -12.69 1.83
CA ILE A 13 -12.99 -13.01 2.55
C ILE A 13 -13.14 -14.30 3.35
N ASP A 14 -14.29 -14.53 3.97
CA ASP A 14 -14.60 -15.78 4.68
C ASP A 14 -14.57 -16.98 3.72
N GLU A 15 -15.12 -16.84 2.51
CA GLU A 15 -15.04 -17.86 1.45
C GLU A 15 -13.57 -18.19 1.11
N LEU A 16 -12.74 -17.17 0.88
CA LEU A 16 -11.30 -17.35 0.60
C LEU A 16 -10.55 -18.01 1.78
N CYS A 17 -10.95 -17.70 3.03
CA CYS A 17 -10.37 -18.37 4.20
C CYS A 17 -10.80 -19.84 4.28
N SER A 18 -12.06 -20.14 3.95
CA SER A 18 -12.58 -21.51 3.94
C SER A 18 -11.92 -22.39 2.87
N GLU A 19 -11.51 -21.78 1.76
CA GLU A 19 -10.74 -22.45 0.69
C GLU A 19 -9.26 -22.64 1.05
N GLY A 20 -8.80 -22.09 2.16
CA GLY A 20 -7.41 -22.18 2.61
C GLY A 20 -6.44 -21.22 1.91
N LEU A 21 -6.95 -20.26 1.14
CA LEU A 21 -6.14 -19.23 0.48
C LEU A 21 -5.57 -18.23 1.49
N PHE A 22 -6.31 -18.00 2.59
CA PHE A 22 -5.86 -17.19 3.72
C PHE A 22 -6.18 -17.90 5.03
N LYS A 23 -5.30 -17.77 6.04
CA LYS A 23 -5.49 -18.35 7.37
C LYS A 23 -6.56 -17.60 8.16
N ASN A 24 -6.73 -16.30 7.92
CA ASN A 24 -7.71 -15.46 8.59
C ASN A 24 -7.95 -14.14 7.84
N LEU A 25 -8.99 -13.41 8.28
CA LEU A 25 -9.35 -12.08 7.79
C LEU A 25 -8.18 -11.08 7.80
N SER A 26 -7.34 -11.11 8.83
CA SER A 26 -6.21 -10.18 8.94
C SER A 26 -5.17 -10.39 7.86
N GLU A 27 -4.87 -11.65 7.52
CA GLU A 27 -3.95 -11.99 6.44
C GLU A 27 -4.50 -11.54 5.08
N ALA A 28 -5.78 -11.82 4.81
CA ALA A 28 -6.45 -11.40 3.58
C ALA A 28 -6.49 -9.87 3.42
N VAL A 29 -6.78 -9.14 4.50
CA VAL A 29 -6.77 -7.66 4.49
C VAL A 29 -5.36 -7.11 4.28
N THR A 30 -4.34 -7.71 4.92
CA THR A 30 -2.94 -7.31 4.74
C THR A 30 -2.50 -7.48 3.30
N ASP A 31 -2.84 -8.61 2.69
CA ASP A 31 -2.48 -8.86 1.29
C ASP A 31 -3.23 -7.94 0.32
N ALA A 32 -4.52 -7.69 0.56
CA ALA A 32 -5.29 -6.72 -0.22
C ALA A 32 -4.67 -5.31 -0.18
N ILE A 33 -4.21 -4.86 0.99
CA ILE A 33 -3.49 -3.57 1.13
C ILE A 33 -2.19 -3.60 0.33
N ARG A 34 -1.40 -4.68 0.40
CA ARG A 34 -0.17 -4.85 -0.39
C ARG A 34 -0.46 -4.76 -1.89
N MET A 35 -1.50 -5.44 -2.38
CA MET A 35 -1.91 -5.38 -3.78
C MET A 35 -2.34 -3.98 -4.21
N LEU A 36 -3.04 -3.24 -3.34
CA LEU A 36 -3.41 -1.85 -3.62
C LEU A 36 -2.17 -0.96 -3.73
N ILE A 37 -1.23 -1.06 -2.79
CA ILE A 37 0.05 -0.33 -2.82
C ILE A 37 0.81 -0.63 -4.12
N GLN A 38 0.96 -1.92 -4.47
CA GLN A 38 1.68 -2.33 -5.68
C GLN A 38 1.00 -1.85 -6.97
N ARG A 39 -0.34 -1.85 -6.99
CA ARG A 39 -1.13 -1.38 -8.13
C ARG A 39 -0.92 0.12 -8.36
N TYR A 40 -0.92 0.90 -7.29
CA TYR A 40 -0.92 2.36 -7.38
C TYR A 40 0.49 2.95 -7.43
N SER A 41 1.50 2.29 -6.86
CA SER A 41 2.88 2.81 -6.81
C SER A 41 3.51 3.13 -8.18
N ARG A 42 2.95 2.60 -9.28
CA ARG A 42 3.47 2.75 -10.65
C ARG A 42 2.66 3.69 -11.55
N THR A 43 1.62 4.34 -11.01
CA THR A 43 0.62 5.04 -11.84
C THR A 43 0.75 6.56 -11.87
N SER A 44 1.24 7.18 -10.80
CA SER A 44 1.49 8.62 -10.69
C SER A 44 2.38 8.92 -9.46
N LEU A 45 2.92 10.13 -9.37
CA LEU A 45 3.69 10.60 -8.21
C LEU A 45 2.84 10.57 -6.93
N GLU A 46 1.57 10.97 -7.03
CA GLU A 46 0.56 10.92 -5.97
C GLU A 46 0.31 9.50 -5.49
N ALA A 47 0.17 8.57 -6.43
CA ALA A 47 -0.07 7.17 -6.13
C ALA A 47 1.18 6.49 -5.53
N ARG A 48 2.38 6.94 -5.91
CA ARG A 48 3.66 6.54 -5.30
C ARG A 48 3.80 7.08 -3.87
N ALA A 49 3.48 8.33 -3.63
CA ALA A 49 3.49 8.94 -2.30
C ALA A 49 2.49 8.25 -1.35
N THR A 50 1.29 7.94 -1.86
CA THR A 50 0.27 7.17 -1.12
C THR A 50 0.75 5.75 -0.78
N ALA A 51 1.44 5.09 -1.71
CA ALA A 51 2.03 3.77 -1.48
C ALA A 51 3.11 3.79 -0.38
N LEU A 52 3.97 4.81 -0.34
CA LEU A 52 4.99 4.99 0.70
C LEU A 52 4.36 5.25 2.08
N TYR A 53 3.33 6.09 2.13
CA TYR A 53 2.55 6.35 3.35
C TYR A 53 1.92 5.08 3.92
N LEU A 54 1.16 4.35 3.10
CA LEU A 54 0.48 3.12 3.52
C LEU A 54 1.47 2.01 3.90
N GLY A 55 2.67 2.01 3.32
CA GLY A 55 3.75 1.08 3.66
C GLY A 55 4.54 1.43 4.91
N GLY A 56 4.24 2.55 5.58
CA GLY A 56 4.97 3.02 6.77
C GLY A 56 6.40 3.44 6.49
N ARG A 57 6.73 3.75 5.21
CA ARG A 57 8.06 4.19 4.76
C ARG A 57 8.18 5.71 4.64
N LEU A 58 7.14 6.43 5.01
CA LEU A 58 7.13 7.88 5.09
C LEU A 58 7.63 8.29 6.48
N SER A 59 8.53 9.27 6.58
CA SER A 59 8.92 9.79 7.90
C SER A 59 7.69 10.35 8.62
N GLU A 60 7.63 10.27 9.95
CA GLU A 60 6.44 10.68 10.75
C GLU A 60 6.01 12.14 10.52
N THR A 61 6.86 12.93 9.88
CA THR A 61 6.67 14.36 9.59
C THR A 61 6.25 14.67 8.17
N GLU A 62 6.21 13.69 7.27
CA GLU A 62 5.88 13.90 5.85
C GLU A 62 4.49 13.38 5.55
N THR A 63 3.74 14.10 4.72
CA THR A 63 2.46 13.66 4.17
C THR A 63 2.61 13.33 2.68
N PRO A 64 1.71 12.53 2.10
CA PRO A 64 1.70 12.31 0.66
C PRO A 64 1.62 13.61 -0.16
N GLU A 65 1.01 14.66 0.41
CA GLU A 65 0.88 15.97 -0.21
C GLU A 65 2.25 16.71 -0.26
N ASP A 66 3.09 16.55 0.75
CA ASP A 66 4.44 17.13 0.77
C ASP A 66 5.31 16.58 -0.37
N LEU A 67 5.22 15.28 -0.64
CA LEU A 67 5.95 14.62 -1.74
C LEU A 67 5.48 15.02 -3.14
N VAL A 68 4.21 15.43 -3.28
CA VAL A 68 3.58 15.73 -4.58
C VAL A 68 3.68 17.21 -4.91
N PHE A 69 3.48 18.08 -3.93
CA PHE A 69 3.32 19.53 -4.14
C PHE A 69 4.57 20.35 -3.76
N THR A 70 5.59 19.75 -3.14
CA THR A 70 6.88 20.42 -2.86
C THR A 70 8.03 19.80 -3.65
N SER A 71 8.02 20.00 -4.96
CA SER A 71 9.26 19.93 -5.73
C SER A 71 9.24 20.97 -6.85
N PRO A 72 9.63 22.23 -6.56
CA PRO A 72 10.20 23.04 -7.61
C PRO A 72 11.59 22.44 -7.91
N GLN A 73 11.66 21.63 -8.96
CA GLN A 73 12.91 21.25 -9.65
C GLN A 73 13.90 20.41 -8.82
N GLY A 74 13.81 19.09 -8.93
CA GLY A 74 14.86 18.18 -8.47
C GLY A 74 14.47 16.74 -8.69
N GLY A 75 14.90 16.15 -9.80
CA GLY A 75 14.68 14.74 -10.10
C GLY A 75 15.35 13.86 -9.03
N ILE A 76 14.54 13.30 -8.15
CA ILE A 76 14.92 12.16 -7.32
C ILE A 76 14.88 10.91 -8.20
N ASN A 77 16.05 10.49 -8.70
CA ASN A 77 16.25 9.15 -9.25
C ASN A 77 16.12 8.15 -8.10
N LEU A 78 14.92 7.62 -7.90
CA LEU A 78 14.60 6.61 -6.87
C LEU A 78 14.66 5.17 -7.41
N ASP A 79 15.48 4.92 -8.44
CA ASP A 79 15.73 3.57 -8.97
C ASP A 79 16.88 2.85 -8.21
N GLU A 80 17.57 3.50 -7.28
CA GLU A 80 18.73 2.92 -6.56
C GLU A 80 18.41 2.21 -5.23
N GLU A 81 17.17 2.25 -4.72
CA GLU A 81 16.84 1.65 -3.40
C GLU A 81 16.13 0.29 -3.47
N LEU A 82 16.33 -0.44 -4.56
CA LEU A 82 16.03 -1.88 -4.68
C LEU A 82 17.25 -2.56 -5.29
N GLY A 83 18.39 -2.45 -4.59
CA GLY A 83 19.50 -3.37 -4.80
C GLY A 83 19.07 -4.76 -4.36
N ASP A 84 19.10 -5.71 -5.28
CA ASP A 84 19.00 -7.14 -5.00
C ASP A 84 20.07 -7.51 -3.96
N ASP A 85 19.64 -7.97 -2.78
CA ASP A 85 20.52 -8.66 -1.85
C ASP A 85 20.91 -10.01 -2.49
N GLU A 86 22.18 -10.13 -2.90
CA GLU A 86 22.86 -11.40 -3.25
C GLU A 86 23.13 -12.27 -2.02
#